data_AF-A0A8X6H3E1-F1
#
_entry.id   AF-A0A8X6H3E1-F1
#
_cell.length_a   1.000
_cell.length_b   1.000
_cell.length_c   1.000
_cell.angle_alpha   90.00
_cell.angle_beta   90.00
_cell.angle_gamma   90.00
#
_symmetry.space_group_name_H-M   'P 1'
#
loop_
_entity.id
_entity.type
_entity.pdbx_description
1 polymer ?
#
loop_
_entity_poly.entity_id
_entity_poly.type
_entity_poly.pdbx_seq_one_letter_code
_entity_poly.pdbx_strand_id
1 'polypeptide(L)' 'MEKITPNRIEEIISAEIPDIEIDKDLHDIVSKNMSHGPCGSVNNNSLCVSDEKCTRDLLAETITGNDGYPLYQRRSTEDG' A
#
# COMPACT_ATOMS: atom_id res chain seq x y z
N MET A 1 22.28 -7.89 15.60
CA MET A 1 21.40 -6.81 15.13
C MET A 1 20.04 -7.44 14.94
N GLU A 2 19.04 -7.05 15.72
CA GLU A 2 17.66 -7.54 15.53
C GLU A 2 17.21 -7.09 14.14
N LYS A 3 16.95 -8.05 13.24
CA LYS A 3 16.33 -7.73 11.96
C LYS A 3 14.86 -7.44 12.24
N ILE A 4 14.38 -6.31 11.73
CA ILE A 4 12.95 -6.01 11.71
C ILE A 4 12.27 -7.05 10.83
N THR A 5 11.30 -7.77 11.39
CA THR A 5 10.51 -8.77 10.66
C THR A 5 9.30 -8.11 10.01
N PRO A 6 8.84 -8.61 8.84
CA PRO A 6 7.64 -8.12 8.18
C PRO A 6 6.43 -7.99 9.11
N ASN A 7 6.14 -9.02 9.90
CA ASN A 7 5.00 -9.02 10.83
C ASN A 7 5.05 -7.85 11.82
N ARG A 8 6.24 -7.49 12.32
CA ARG A 8 6.41 -6.41 13.28
C ARG A 8 6.28 -5.03 12.60
N ILE A 9 6.53 -4.95 11.30
CA ILE A 9 6.24 -3.76 10.49
C ILE A 9 4.74 -3.64 10.29
N GLU A 10 4.08 -4.72 9.89
CA GLU A 10 2.64 -4.74 9.61
C GLU A 10 1.79 -4.48 10.87
N GLU A 11 2.24 -4.92 12.05
CA GLU A 11 1.61 -4.61 13.33
C GLU A 11 1.66 -3.13 13.70
N ILE A 12 2.66 -2.38 13.23
CA ILE A 12 2.91 -0.98 13.61
C ILE A 12 2.48 -0.02 12.51
N ILE A 13 2.64 -0.42 11.24
CA ILE A 13 2.46 0.41 10.05
C ILE A 13 1.70 -0.40 9.00
N SER A 14 0.47 0.02 8.72
CA SER A 14 -0.29 -0.50 7.58
C SER A 14 -0.09 0.40 6.35
N ALA A 15 0.08 -0.23 5.19
CA ALA A 15 0.07 0.46 3.89
C ALA A 15 -1.33 0.45 3.23
N GLU A 16 -2.32 -0.15 3.89
CA GLU A 16 -3.69 -0.21 3.39
C GLU A 16 -4.48 1.05 3.75
N ILE A 17 -5.39 1.44 2.86
CA ILE A 17 -6.33 2.53 3.13
C ILE A 17 -7.45 1.96 4.03
N PRO A 18 -7.75 2.58 5.19
CA PRO A 18 -8.80 2.13 6.09
C PRO A 18 -10.17 2.07 5.42
N ASP A 19 -11.05 1.18 5.85
CA ASP A 19 -12.43 1.15 5.36
C ASP A 19 -13.21 2.39 5.84
N ILE A 20 -13.88 3.07 4.91
CA ILE A 20 -14.68 4.26 5.18
C ILE A 20 -15.87 3.98 6.11
N GLU A 21 -16.43 2.77 6.08
CA GLU A 21 -17.54 2.34 6.95
C GLU A 21 -17.06 1.99 8.37
N ILE A 22 -15.78 1.65 8.53
CA ILE A 22 -15.18 1.33 9.84
C ILE A 22 -14.66 2.59 10.53
N ASP A 23 -13.88 3.40 9.82
CA ASP A 23 -13.30 4.65 10.34
C ASP A 23 -13.12 5.69 9.23
N LYS A 24 -14.18 6.48 9.04
CA LYS A 24 -14.24 7.55 8.05
C LYS A 24 -13.17 8.62 8.26
N ASP A 25 -12.90 9.01 9.50
CA ASP A 25 -11.96 10.08 9.80
C ASP A 25 -10.52 9.65 9.47
N LEU A 26 -10.16 8.42 9.86
CA LEU A 26 -8.86 7.84 9.51
C LEU A 26 -8.74 7.62 8.00
N HIS A 27 -9.79 7.10 7.33
CA HIS A 27 -9.82 6.98 5.88
C HIS A 27 -9.57 8.33 5.20
N ASP A 28 -10.24 9.40 5.63
CA ASP A 28 -10.08 10.74 5.06
C ASP A 28 -8.66 11.28 5.24
N ILE A 29 -8.07 11.11 6.42
CA ILE A 29 -6.71 11.54 6.71
C ILE A 29 -5.71 10.75 5.88
N VAL A 30 -5.81 9.41 5.89
CA VAL A 30 -4.89 8.54 5.15
C VAL A 30 -5.03 8.81 3.65
N SER A 31 -6.24 8.83 3.09
CA SER A 31 -6.47 9.10 1.67
C SER A 31 -5.96 10.48 1.22
N LYS A 32 -6.01 11.51 2.08
CA LYS A 32 -5.46 12.84 1.77
C LYS A 32 -3.94 12.92 1.84
N ASN A 33 -3.32 12.14 2.75
CA ASN A 33 -1.87 12.20 2.99
C ASN A 33 -1.09 11.11 2.25
N MET A 34 -1.77 10.10 1.72
CA MET A 34 -1.15 9.08 0.89
C MET A 34 -0.62 9.74 -0.39
N SER A 35 0.70 9.77 -0.53
CA SER A 35 1.40 10.25 -1.73
C SER A 35 0.92 9.55 -3.00
N HIS A 36 0.39 8.34 -2.83
CA HIS A 36 -0.25 7.58 -3.88
C HIS A 36 -1.59 7.04 -3.40
N GLY A 37 -2.69 7.61 -3.93
CA GLY A 37 -4.00 7.01 -3.81
C GLY A 37 -4.14 5.73 -4.67
N PRO A 38 -5.37 5.22 -4.81
CA PRO A 38 -5.66 4.12 -5.74
C PRO A 38 -5.11 4.43 -7.14
N CYS A 39 -4.61 3.41 -7.84
CA CYS A 39 -4.08 3.48 -9.22
C CYS A 39 -4.55 2.26 -10.04
N GLY A 40 -4.36 2.31 -11.35
CA GLY A 40 -4.79 1.27 -12.29
C GLY A 40 -6.25 1.45 -12.65
N SER A 41 -7.02 0.36 -12.68
CA SER A 41 -8.45 0.36 -13.03
C SER A 41 -9.30 1.32 -12.20
N VAL A 42 -8.91 1.55 -10.93
CA VAL A 42 -9.61 2.47 -10.02
C VAL A 42 -9.28 3.95 -10.33
N ASN A 43 -8.11 4.22 -10.91
CA ASN A 43 -7.66 5.59 -11.22
C ASN A 43 -6.57 5.60 -12.29
N ASN A 44 -6.99 5.83 -13.53
CA ASN A 44 -6.12 5.91 -14.71
C ASN A 44 -5.31 7.22 -14.82
N ASN A 45 -5.56 8.21 -13.94
CA ASN A 45 -4.84 9.50 -13.98
C ASN A 45 -3.50 9.47 -13.21
N SER A 46 -3.17 8.36 -12.56
CA SER A 46 -1.91 8.21 -11.85
C SER A 46 -0.74 8.02 -12.83
N LEU A 47 0.37 8.74 -12.61
CA LEU A 47 1.58 8.66 -13.45
C LEU A 47 2.22 7.26 -13.53
N CYS A 48 1.85 6.39 -12.60
CA CYS A 48 2.32 5.00 -12.53
C CYS A 48 1.44 4.04 -13.36
N VAL A 49 0.43 4.50 -14.08
CA VAL A 49 -0.47 3.62 -14.85
C VAL A 49 -0.01 3.51 -16.30
N SER A 50 0.07 2.28 -16.79
CA SER A 50 0.25 1.94 -18.21
C SER A 50 -0.72 0.83 -18.57
N ASP A 51 -1.43 0.95 -19.69
CA ASP A 51 -2.45 -0.03 -20.13
C ASP A 51 -3.49 -0.37 -19.04
N GLU A 52 -4.00 0.65 -18.32
CA GLU A 52 -4.96 0.53 -17.20
C GLU A 52 -4.45 -0.25 -15.98
N LYS A 53 -3.16 -0.66 -15.99
CA LYS A 53 -2.52 -1.37 -14.89
C LYS A 53 -1.48 -0.48 -14.21
N CYS A 54 -1.44 -0.54 -12.88
CA CYS A 54 -0.40 0.12 -12.12
C CYS A 54 0.93 -0.60 -12.40
N THR A 55 1.94 0.14 -12.88
CA THR A 55 3.27 -0.38 -13.24
C THR A 55 4.17 -0.65 -12.05
N ARG A 56 3.78 -0.21 -10.84
CA ARG A 56 4.50 -0.54 -9.61
C ARG A 56 4.22 -1.99 -9.24
N ASP A 57 5.26 -2.66 -8.76
CA ASP A 57 5.17 -4.04 -8.33
C ASP A 57 4.09 -4.22 -7.25
N LEU A 58 3.26 -5.24 -7.47
CA LEU A 58 2.35 -5.77 -6.47
C LEU A 58 3.13 -6.78 -5.65
N LEU A 59 3.15 -6.59 -4.34
CA LEU A 59 3.88 -7.44 -3.41
C LEU A 59 2.88 -8.22 -2.58
N ALA A 60 2.98 -9.55 -2.63
CA ALA A 60 2.10 -10.44 -1.90
C ALA A 60 2.35 -10.42 -0.38
N GLU A 61 3.49 -9.90 0.09
CA GLU A 61 3.81 -9.73 1.51
C GLU A 61 4.80 -8.58 1.71
N THR A 62 4.88 -8.04 2.93
CA THR A 62 5.90 -7.06 3.27
C THR A 62 7.28 -7.74 3.32
N ILE A 63 8.28 -7.13 2.69
CA ILE A 63 9.66 -7.63 2.67
C ILE A 63 10.56 -6.61 3.35
N THR A 64 11.41 -7.06 4.28
CA THR A 64 12.44 -6.20 4.87
C THR A 64 13.49 -5.88 3.81
N GLY A 65 13.51 -4.63 3.31
CA GLY A 65 14.47 -4.18 2.33
C GLY A 65 15.90 -4.14 2.88
N ASN A 66 16.86 -4.28 1.97
CA ASN A 66 18.29 -4.33 2.32
C ASN A 66 18.88 -2.92 2.60
N ASP A 67 18.13 -1.87 2.28
CA ASP A 67 18.46 -0.45 2.50
C ASP A 67 17.87 0.10 3.82
N GLY A 68 17.20 -0.74 4.61
CA GLY A 68 16.56 -0.35 5.87
C GLY A 68 15.13 0.15 5.71
N TYR A 69 14.59 0.23 4.49
CA TYR A 69 13.19 0.53 4.24
C TYR A 69 12.41 -0.75 3.90
N PRO A 70 11.25 -1.00 4.52
CA PRO A 70 10.43 -2.13 4.13
C PRO A 70 9.77 -1.88 2.77
N LEU A 71 9.71 -2.94 1.98
CA LEU A 71 8.88 -3.00 0.78
C LEU A 71 7.52 -3.54 1.22
N TYR A 72 6.54 -2.66 1.40
CA TYR A 72 5.22 -3.02 1.91
C TYR A 72 4.42 -3.90 0.95
N GLN A 73 3.63 -4.82 1.52
CA GLN A 73 2.60 -5.57 0.78
C GLN A 73 1.69 -4.60 0.00
N ARG A 74 1.39 -4.97 -1.25
CA ARG A 74 0.44 -4.28 -2.11
C ARG A 74 -0.44 -5.32 -2.79
N ARG A 75 -1.64 -5.51 -2.23
CA ARG A 75 -2.64 -6.42 -2.79
C ARG A 75 -3.17 -5.89 -4.11
N SER A 76 -3.35 -6.82 -5.05
CA SER A 76 -4.05 -6.53 -6.28
C SER A 76 -5.56 -6.41 -6.01
N THR A 77 -6.30 -5.86 -6.98
CA THR A 77 -7.77 -5.90 -6.95
C THR A 77 -8.33 -7.32 -7.16
N GLU A 78 -7.50 -8.28 -7.59
CA GLU A 78 -7.88 -9.70 -7.76
C GLU A 78 -7.62 -10.54 -6.49
N ASP A 79 -6.86 -10.02 -5.51
CA ASP A 79 -6.62 -10.66 -4.20
C ASP A 79 -7.76 -10.36 -3.19
N GLY A 80 -8.92 -9.87 -3.67
CA GLY A 80 -10.12 -9.55 -2.89
C GLY A 80 -11.14 -10.66 -2.88
#